data_AF-A0A4R3JBZ7-F1
#
_entry.id   AF-A0A4R3JBZ7-F1
#
_cell.length_a   1.000
_cell.length_b   1.000
_cell.length_c   1.000
_cell.angle_alpha   90.00
_cell.angle_beta   90.00
_cell.angle_gamma   90.00
#
_symmetry.space_group_name_H-M   'P 1'
#
loop_
_entity.id
_entity.type
_entity.pdbx_description
1 polymer ?
#
loop_
_entity_poly.entity_id
_entity_poly.type
_entity_poly.pdbx_seq_one_letter_code
_entity_poly.pdbx_strand_id
1 'polypeptide(L)'
;MIALNDHWPWIVLACSALATYASRFLGAALSGRISPQSAAFAWVSCVTYALLAALIVRMILFPMGALASTGLGTRLGTAAIAFIVFAVSRGNLLLSLTIGVGVFVYVLW
;
A
#
# COMPACT_ATOMS: atom_id res chain seq x y z
N MET A 1 -2.04 34.09 15.40
CA MET A 1 -1.93 32.89 14.54
C MET A 1 -0.59 32.26 14.86
N ILE A 2 -0.63 31.07 15.43
CA ILE A 2 0.40 30.32 16.18
C ILE A 2 1.86 30.67 15.82
N ALA A 3 2.51 31.41 16.72
CA ALA A 3 3.97 31.56 16.83
C ALA A 3 4.48 30.64 17.95
N LEU A 4 4.18 29.34 17.87
CA LEU A 4 4.69 28.35 18.83
C LEU A 4 5.98 27.73 18.27
N ASN A 5 7.10 28.38 18.59
CA ASN A 5 8.46 27.83 18.58
C ASN A 5 8.95 27.24 17.24
N ASP A 6 9.88 27.93 16.55
CA ASP A 6 10.56 27.47 15.31
C ASP A 6 11.21 26.07 15.42
N HIS A 7 11.29 25.49 16.63
CA HIS A 7 11.80 24.15 16.88
C HIS A 7 10.75 23.03 16.80
N TRP A 8 9.44 23.34 16.76
CA TRP A 8 8.37 22.34 16.68
C TRP A 8 8.50 21.36 15.49
N PRO A 9 8.80 21.82 14.25
CA PRO A 9 8.96 20.91 13.12
C PRO A 9 10.08 19.88 13.33
N TRP A 10 11.17 20.28 13.99
CA TRP A 10 12.31 19.41 14.28
C TRP A 10 11.95 18.30 15.26
N ILE A 11 11.14 18.61 16.27
CA ILE A 11 10.64 17.62 17.23
C ILE A 11 9.73 16.62 16.51
N VAL A 12 8.83 17.09 15.64
CA VAL A 12 7.94 16.21 14.86
C VAL A 12 8.74 15.30 13.92
N LEU A 13 9.77 15.83 13.25
CA LEU A 13 10.67 15.05 12.41
C LEU A 13 11.42 13.99 13.23
N ALA A 14 12.00 14.37 14.37
CA ALA A 14 12.71 13.45 15.24
C ALA A 14 11.79 12.32 15.76
N CYS A 15 10.59 12.65 16.22
CA CYS A 15 9.59 11.67 16.66
C CYS A 15 9.14 10.75 15.51
N SER A 16 8.90 11.30 14.32
CA SER A 16 8.48 10.51 13.14
C SER A 16 9.58 9.57 12.66
N ALA A 17 10.82 10.05 12.66
CA ALA A 17 12.00 9.24 12.36
C ALA A 17 12.16 8.12 13.38
N LEU A 18 12.08 8.43 14.67
CA LEU A 18 12.18 7.45 15.75
C LEU A 18 11.09 6.38 15.64
N ALA A 19 9.83 6.78 15.43
CA ALA A 19 8.71 5.85 15.25
C ALA A 19 8.92 4.93 14.02
N THR A 20 9.42 5.48 12.90
CA THR A 20 9.70 4.71 11.69
C THR A 20 10.82 3.69 11.93
N TYR A 21 11.95 4.12 12.50
CA TYR A 21 13.10 3.26 12.74
C TYR A 21 12.84 2.23 13.85
N ALA A 22 12.06 2.57 14.88
CA ALA A 22 11.68 1.63 15.94
C ALA A 22 10.97 0.40 15.36
N SER A 23 10.02 0.59 14.43
CA SER A 23 9.34 -0.51 13.75
C SER A 23 10.29 -1.39 12.92
N ARG A 24 11.26 -0.78 12.23
CA ARG A 24 12.28 -1.50 11.44
C ARG A 24 13.22 -2.30 12.34
N PHE A 25 13.64 -1.73 13.46
CA PHE A 25 14.53 -2.39 14.41
C PHE A 25 13.84 -3.60 15.05
N LEU A 26 12.59 -3.44 15.49
CA LEU A 26 11.78 -4.54 15.99
C LEU A 26 11.63 -5.64 14.93
N GLY A 27 11.32 -5.28 13.68
CA GLY A 27 11.24 -6.23 12.57
C GLY A 27 12.55 -6.98 12.33
N ALA A 28 13.69 -6.29 12.30
CA ALA A 28 15.00 -6.89 12.07
C ALA A 28 15.45 -7.81 13.23
N ALA A 29 15.26 -7.37 14.48
CA ALA A 29 15.57 -8.17 15.67
C ALA A 29 14.73 -9.44 15.73
N LEU A 30 13.46 -9.35 15.33
CA LEU A 30 12.53 -10.48 15.31
C LEU A 30 12.79 -11.43 14.13
N SER A 31 13.25 -10.91 12.99
CA SER A 31 13.57 -11.68 11.78
C SER A 31 14.70 -12.70 11.98
N GLY A 32 15.65 -12.44 12.89
CA GLY A 32 16.73 -13.38 13.18
C GLY A 32 16.35 -14.51 14.14
N ARG A 33 15.22 -14.40 14.85
CA ARG A 33 14.80 -15.33 15.90
C ARG A 33 13.60 -16.19 15.55
N ILE A 34 12.78 -15.76 14.59
CA ILE A 34 11.65 -16.55 14.10
C ILE A 34 12.05 -17.33 12.87
N SER A 35 11.89 -18.66 12.94
CA SER A 35 12.03 -19.50 11.77
C SER A 35 10.86 -19.23 10.81
N PRO A 36 11.11 -19.02 9.50
CA PRO A 36 10.08 -18.75 8.51
C PRO A 36 9.12 -19.95 8.30
N GLN A 37 9.45 -21.14 8.82
CA GLN A 37 8.58 -22.33 8.81
C GLN A 37 7.69 -22.45 10.06
N SER A 38 7.75 -21.52 11.02
CA SER A 38 6.89 -21.60 12.21
C SER A 38 5.43 -21.27 11.90
N ALA A 39 4.49 -21.97 12.54
CA ALA A 39 3.06 -21.74 12.38
C ALA A 39 2.64 -20.30 12.74
N ALA A 40 3.31 -19.67 13.71
CA ALA A 40 3.05 -18.28 14.10
C ALA A 40 3.40 -17.29 12.97
N PHE A 41 4.52 -17.49 12.27
CA PHE A 41 4.90 -16.63 11.14
C PHE A 41 3.95 -16.77 9.95
N ALA A 42 3.50 -18.00 9.67
CA ALA A 42 2.49 -18.26 8.64
C ALA A 42 1.15 -17.58 8.98
N TRP A 43 0.70 -17.63 10.24
CA TRP A 43 -0.50 -16.94 10.69
C TRP A 43 -0.40 -15.42 10.53
N VAL A 44 0.70 -14.81 11.00
CA VAL A 44 0.93 -13.35 10.85
C VAL A 44 0.99 -12.94 9.38
N SER A 45 1.65 -13.73 8.53
CA SER A 45 1.71 -13.49 7.09
C SER A 45 0.31 -13.51 6.48
N CYS A 46 -0.50 -14.52 6.81
CA CYS A 46 -1.88 -14.61 6.37
C CYS A 46 -2.70 -13.38 6.76
N VAL A 47 -2.62 -12.95 8.03
CA VAL A 47 -3.29 -11.74 8.52
C VAL A 47 -2.84 -10.50 7.76
N THR A 48 -1.54 -10.36 7.50
CA THR A 48 -0.97 -9.22 6.78
C THR A 48 -1.48 -9.15 5.33
N TYR A 49 -1.47 -10.28 4.62
CA TYR A 49 -2.03 -10.35 3.26
C TYR A 49 -3.54 -10.13 3.24
N ALA A 50 -4.28 -10.62 4.24
CA ALA A 50 -5.71 -10.37 4.37
C ALA A 50 -6.03 -8.89 4.59
N LEU A 51 -5.24 -8.20 5.42
CA LEU A 51 -5.35 -6.74 5.63
C LEU A 51 -5.06 -5.96 4.35
N LEU A 52 -4.00 -6.35 3.62
CA LEU A 52 -3.67 -5.74 2.32
C LEU A 52 -4.82 -5.93 1.32
N ALA A 53 -5.35 -7.15 1.20
CA ALA A 53 -6.47 -7.44 0.31
C ALA A 53 -7.72 -6.64 0.70
N ALA A 54 -8.06 -6.59 1.99
CA ALA A 54 -9.18 -5.79 2.49
C ALA A 54 -9.01 -4.29 2.19
N LEU A 55 -7.79 -3.76 2.33
CA LEU A 55 -7.48 -2.36 2.02
C LEU A 55 -7.65 -2.08 0.52
N ILE A 56 -7.17 -2.98 -0.35
CA ILE A 56 -7.34 -2.86 -1.80
C ILE A 56 -8.83 -2.88 -2.17
N VAL A 57 -9.60 -3.82 -1.62
CA VAL A 57 -11.05 -3.92 -1.84
C VAL A 57 -11.76 -2.65 -1.36
N ARG A 58 -11.38 -2.11 -0.20
CA ARG A 58 -11.91 -0.84 0.31
C ARG A 58 -11.66 0.30 -0.66
N MET A 59 -10.47 0.40 -1.26
CA MET A 59 -10.18 1.45 -2.24
C MET A 59 -11.01 1.33 -3.53
N ILE A 60 -11.35 0.10 -3.94
CA ILE A 60 -12.18 -0.14 -5.15
C ILE A 60 -13.65 0.19 -4.88
N LEU A 61 -14.21 -0.34 -3.78
CA LEU A 61 -15.64 -0.25 -3.45
C LEU A 61 -16.01 1.09 -2.80
N PHE A 62 -15.18 1.59 -1.88
CA PHE A 62 -15.39 2.83 -1.13
C PHE A 62 -14.24 3.81 -1.41
N PRO A 63 -14.18 4.35 -2.63
CA PRO A 63 -13.17 5.34 -3.01
C PRO A 63 -13.26 6.57 -2.11
N MET A 64 -12.12 7.15 -1.77
CA MET A 64 -12.05 8.46 -1.13
C MET A 64 -11.20 9.39 -1.99
N GLY A 65 -11.55 10.68 -2.04
CA GLY A 65 -10.81 11.69 -2.82
C GLY A 65 -11.16 11.70 -4.31
N ALA A 66 -10.20 12.02 -5.17
CA ALA A 66 -10.41 12.30 -6.60
C ALA A 66 -10.98 11.13 -7.42
N LEU A 67 -10.95 9.90 -6.90
CA LEU A 67 -11.59 8.76 -7.56
C LEU A 67 -13.12 8.80 -7.44
N ALA A 68 -13.71 9.52 -6.49
CA ALA A 68 -15.15 9.49 -6.20
C ALA A 68 -16.05 9.89 -7.39
N SER A 69 -15.53 10.67 -8.34
CA SER A 69 -16.23 11.09 -9.57
C SER A 69 -16.34 9.99 -10.64
N THR A 70 -15.69 8.84 -10.45
CA THR A 70 -15.58 7.77 -11.46
C THR A 70 -16.53 6.61 -11.19
N GLY A 71 -17.15 6.06 -12.23
CA GLY A 71 -18.11 4.95 -12.09
C GLY A 71 -17.44 3.62 -11.73
N LEU A 72 -18.10 2.80 -10.90
CA LEU A 72 -17.57 1.50 -10.43
C LEU A 72 -17.11 0.57 -11.58
N GLY A 73 -17.81 0.56 -12.70
CA GLY A 73 -17.47 -0.26 -13.87
C GLY A 73 -16.11 0.06 -14.47
N THR A 74 -15.75 1.35 -14.55
CA THR A 74 -14.43 1.77 -15.06
C THR A 74 -13.30 1.33 -14.13
N ARG A 75 -13.51 1.37 -12.81
CA ARG A 75 -12.50 0.93 -11.84
C ARG A 75 -12.29 -0.57 -11.84
N LEU A 76 -13.38 -1.34 -11.85
CA LEU A 76 -13.31 -2.80 -11.93
C LEU A 76 -12.67 -3.25 -13.26
N GLY A 77 -13.04 -2.62 -14.38
CA GLY A 77 -12.44 -2.88 -15.67
C GLY A 77 -10.94 -2.58 -15.70
N THR A 78 -10.53 -1.42 -15.17
CA THR A 78 -9.12 -1.04 -15.16
C THR A 78 -8.29 -1.89 -14.19
N ALA A 79 -8.85 -2.24 -13.03
CA ALA A 79 -8.22 -3.16 -12.08
C ALA A 79 -8.06 -4.57 -12.68
N ALA A 80 -9.06 -5.06 -13.43
CA ALA A 80 -8.98 -6.33 -14.13
C ALA A 80 -7.91 -6.32 -15.23
N ILE A 81 -7.82 -5.24 -16.01
CA ILE A 81 -6.78 -5.08 -17.03
C ILE A 81 -5.39 -5.06 -16.38
N ALA A 82 -5.19 -4.29 -15.31
CA ALA A 82 -3.93 -4.26 -14.59
C ALA A 82 -3.53 -5.65 -14.05
N PHE A 83 -4.51 -6.42 -13.56
CA PHE A 83 -4.29 -7.79 -13.09
C PHE A 83 -3.92 -8.77 -14.23
N ILE A 84 -4.58 -8.66 -15.38
CA ILE A 84 -4.26 -9.46 -16.57
C ILE A 84 -2.83 -9.16 -17.02
N VAL A 85 -2.46 -7.88 -17.08
CA VAL A 85 -1.09 -7.45 -17.44
C VAL A 85 -0.06 -7.96 -16.43
N PHE A 86 -0.39 -7.95 -15.14
CA PHE A 86 0.48 -8.53 -14.11
C PHE A 86 0.72 -10.03 -14.33
N ALA A 87 -0.34 -10.78 -14.62
CA ALA A 87 -0.26 -12.21 -14.88
C ALA A 87 0.57 -12.52 -16.14
N VAL A 88 0.38 -11.77 -17.23
CA VAL A 88 1.12 -11.94 -18.49
C VAL A 88 2.59 -11.53 -18.33
N SER A 89 2.87 -10.48 -17.57
CA SER A 89 4.24 -9.96 -17.36
C SER A 89 5.06 -10.78 -16.36
N ARG A 90 4.64 -12.01 -16.04
CA ARG A 90 5.33 -12.95 -15.15
C ARG A 90 5.73 -12.34 -13.79
N GLY A 91 4.88 -11.47 -13.25
CA GLY A 91 5.11 -10.85 -11.93
C GLY A 91 5.87 -9.52 -11.94
N ASN A 92 6.13 -8.90 -13.09
CA ASN A 92 6.69 -7.55 -13.13
C ASN A 92 5.67 -6.50 -12.67
N LEU A 93 5.74 -6.16 -11.38
CA LEU A 93 4.86 -5.17 -10.73
C LEU A 93 4.91 -3.80 -11.42
N LEU A 94 6.10 -3.34 -11.82
CA LEU A 94 6.27 -2.03 -12.46
C LEU A 94 5.51 -1.93 -13.79
N LEU A 95 5.54 -2.99 -14.60
CA LEU A 95 4.87 -2.99 -15.91
C LEU A 95 3.35 -2.99 -15.75
N SER A 96 2.83 -3.82 -14.84
CA SER A 96 1.40 -3.85 -14.52
C SER A 96 0.91 -2.51 -14.00
N LEU A 97 1.67 -1.88 -13.09
CA LEU A 97 1.26 -0.62 -12.47
C LEU A 97 1.23 0.52 -13.49
N THR A 98 2.29 0.64 -14.30
CA THR A 98 2.39 1.70 -15.33
C THR A 98 1.29 1.56 -16.38
N ILE A 99 1.01 0.34 -16.85
CA ILE A 99 -0.05 0.09 -17.83
C ILE A 99 -1.43 0.33 -17.20
N GLY A 100 -1.67 -0.16 -15.97
CA GLY A 100 -2.94 0.04 -15.27
C GLY A 100 -3.27 1.51 -15.05
N VAL A 101 -2.28 2.31 -14.64
CA VAL A 101 -2.43 3.77 -14.50
C VAL A 101 -2.67 4.42 -15.87
N GLY A 102 -1.92 4.02 -16.89
CA GLY A 102 -2.10 4.56 -18.25
C GLY A 102 -3.49 4.30 -18.82
N VAL A 103 -4.02 3.09 -18.64
CA VAL A 103 -5.40 2.73 -19.03
C VAL A 103 -6.42 3.56 -18.26
N PHE A 104 -6.22 3.76 -16.96
CA PHE A 104 -7.14 4.57 -16.15
C PHE A 104 -7.17 6.03 -16.61
N VAL A 105 -5.99 6.60 -16.90
CA VAL A 105 -5.89 7.97 -17.43
C VAL A 105 -6.56 8.07 -18.80
N TYR A 106 -6.34 7.11 -19.70
CA TYR A 106 -6.96 7.10 -21.02
C TYR A 106 -8.49 6.98 -20.97
N VAL A 107 -9.04 6.24 -20.00
CA VAL A 107 -10.49 6.10 -19.82
C VAL A 107 -11.14 7.38 -19.24
N LEU A 108 -10.37 8.21 -18.53
CA LEU A 108 -10.86 9.43 -17.89
C LEU A 108 -10.69 10.71 -18.71
N TRP A 109 -9.81 10.69 -19.71
CA TRP A 109 -9.53 11.82 -20.61
C TRP A 109 -10.37 11.69 -21.87
#